data_AF-A0A8J7Y9A9-F1
#
_entry.id   AF-A0A8J7Y9A9-F1
#
_cell.length_a   1.000
_cell.length_b   1.000
_cell.length_c   1.000
_cell.angle_alpha   90.00
_cell.angle_beta   90.00
_cell.angle_gamma   90.00
#
_symmetry.space_group_name_H-M   'P 1'
#
loop_
_entity.id
_entity.type
_entity.pdbx_description
1 polymer ?
#
loop_
_entity_poly.entity_id
_entity_poly.type
_entity_poly.pdbx_seq_one_letter_code
_entity_poly.pdbx_strand_id
1 'polypeptide(L)' 'MEINERERKIKKLLHTLKHTEEHFEELITSIEENGLNAESYIKIYNILKDENNKLKEKLTNKN' A
#
# COMPACT_ATOMS: atom_id res chain seq x y z
N MET A 1 -11.42 -23.97 12.55
CA MET A 1 -12.19 -22.72 12.50
C MET A 1 -12.18 -22.25 11.05
N GLU A 2 -13.33 -22.22 10.40
CA GLU A 2 -13.43 -21.62 9.07
C GLU A 2 -13.10 -20.12 9.20
N ILE A 3 -11.99 -19.69 8.61
CA ILE A 3 -11.75 -18.25 8.39
C ILE A 3 -12.95 -17.76 7.58
N ASN A 4 -13.69 -16.80 8.14
CA ASN A 4 -14.87 -16.21 7.50
C ASN A 4 -14.45 -15.67 6.13
N GLU A 5 -15.25 -15.90 5.08
CA GLU A 5 -14.95 -15.42 3.72
C GLU A 5 -14.62 -13.92 3.69
N ARG A 6 -15.26 -13.13 4.59
CA ARG A 6 -14.95 -11.72 4.81
C ARG A 6 -13.51 -11.49 5.30
N GLU A 7 -13.04 -12.27 6.26
CA GLU A 7 -11.66 -12.18 6.77
C GLU A 7 -10.63 -12.56 5.70
N ARG A 8 -10.92 -13.55 4.85
CA ARG A 8 -10.06 -13.88 3.70
C ARG A 8 -9.95 -12.72 2.73
N LYS A 9 -11.08 -12.07 2.40
CA LYS A 9 -11.10 -10.88 1.52
C LYS A 9 -10.31 -9.73 2.12
N ILE A 10 -10.45 -9.46 3.42
CA ILE A 10 -9.69 -8.42 4.14
C ILE A 10 -8.20 -8.73 4.11
N LYS A 11 -7.78 -9.96 4.44
CA LYS A 11 -6.36 -10.36 4.39
C LYS A 11 -5.77 -10.19 2.99
N LYS A 12 -6.51 -10.60 1.95
CA LYS A 12 -6.08 -10.43 0.56
C LYS A 12 -5.91 -8.95 0.21
N LEU A 13 -6.86 -8.09 0.60
CA LEU A 13 -6.77 -6.66 0.39
C LEU A 13 -5.53 -6.07 1.07
N LEU A 14 -5.33 -6.33 2.37
CA LEU A 14 -4.17 -5.83 3.12
C LEU A 14 -2.83 -6.26 2.50
N HIS A 15 -2.76 -7.49 1.99
CA HIS A 15 -1.60 -8.01 1.29
C HIS A 15 -1.36 -7.28 -0.04
N THR A 16 -2.41 -7.05 -0.83
CA THR A 16 -2.30 -6.26 -2.07
C THR A 16 -1.83 -4.83 -1.77
N LEU A 17 -2.35 -4.17 -0.73
CA LEU A 17 -1.91 -2.82 -0.37
C LEU A 17 -0.42 -2.77 -0.04
N LYS A 18 0.09 -3.75 0.73
CA LYS A 18 1.51 -3.85 1.08
C LYS A 18 2.39 -4.02 -0.16
N HIS A 19 2.02 -4.92 -1.07
CA HIS A 19 2.79 -5.13 -2.29
C HIS A 19 2.76 -3.93 -3.24
N THR A 20 1.64 -3.21 -3.32
CA THR A 20 1.59 -1.97 -4.08
C THR A 20 2.53 -0.92 -3.50
N GLU A 21 2.60 -0.78 -2.15
CA GLU A 21 3.57 0.11 -1.49
C GLU A 21 5.02 -0.30 -1.84
N GLU A 22 5.37 -1.59 -1.74
CA GLU A 22 6.70 -2.12 -2.07
C GLU A 22 7.10 -1.85 -3.54
N HIS A 23 6.21 -2.14 -4.49
CA HIS A 23 6.48 -1.88 -5.91
C HIS A 23 6.61 -0.39 -6.23
N PHE A 24 5.94 0.47 -5.48
CA PHE A 24 6.06 1.93 -5.67
C PHE A 24 7.40 2.45 -5.12
N GLU A 25 7.87 1.91 -4.00
CA GLU A 25 9.20 2.19 -3.46
C GLU A 25 10.29 1.75 -4.43
N GLU A 26 10.20 0.53 -4.98
CA GLU A 26 11.11 0.01 -6.01
C GLU A 26 11.14 0.93 -7.25
N LEU A 27 9.98 1.43 -7.68
CA LEU A 27 9.88 2.36 -8.79
C LEU A 27 10.58 3.69 -8.49
N ILE A 28 10.37 4.27 -7.31
CA ILE A 28 11.03 5.51 -6.88
C ILE A 28 12.55 5.31 -6.87
N THR A 29 13.02 4.23 -6.24
CA THR A 29 14.46 3.90 -6.21
C THR A 29 15.02 3.74 -7.61
N SER A 30 14.35 3.02 -8.50
CA SER A 30 14.81 2.84 -9.88
C SER A 30 14.90 4.17 -10.65
N ILE A 31 13.97 5.11 -10.43
CA ILE A 31 14.03 6.46 -11.01
C ILE A 31 15.27 7.20 -10.51
N GLU A 32 15.50 7.19 -9.19
CA GLU A 32 16.64 7.87 -8.56
C GLU A 32 17.99 7.26 -8.97
N GLU A 33 18.07 5.93 -9.10
CA GLU A 33 19.26 5.21 -9.58
C GLU A 33 19.66 5.57 -11.02
N ASN A 34 18.69 6.00 -11.83
CA ASN A 34 18.93 6.51 -13.19
C ASN A 34 19.23 8.03 -13.22
N GLY A 35 19.43 8.66 -12.06
CA GLY A 35 19.73 10.09 -11.94
C GLY A 35 18.55 11.01 -12.30
N LEU A 36 17.33 10.48 -12.30
CA LEU A 36 16.11 11.23 -12.60
C LEU A 36 15.45 11.74 -11.31
N ASN A 37 14.69 12.84 -11.42
CA ASN A 37 13.95 13.38 -10.28
C ASN A 37 12.65 12.57 -10.04
N ALA A 38 12.56 11.89 -8.89
CA ALA A 38 11.40 11.11 -8.48
C ALA A 38 10.36 11.89 -7.64
N GLU A 39 10.48 13.21 -7.46
CA GLU A 39 9.63 14.00 -6.55
C GLU A 39 8.12 13.78 -6.76
N SER A 40 7.66 13.77 -8.01
CA SER A 40 6.25 13.52 -8.32
C SER A 40 5.79 12.12 -7.91
N TYR A 41 6.66 11.10 -8.04
CA TYR A 41 6.38 9.73 -7.62
C TYR A 41 6.36 9.62 -6.10
N ILE A 42 7.27 10.29 -5.40
CA ILE A 42 7.28 10.36 -3.92
C ILE A 42 5.97 10.98 -3.41
N LYS A 43 5.48 12.05 -4.04
CA LYS A 43 4.19 12.67 -3.68
C LYS A 43 3.02 11.70 -3.83
N ILE A 44 2.97 10.95 -4.94
CA ILE A 44 1.93 9.96 -5.18
C ILE A 44 2.02 8.82 -4.16
N TYR A 45 3.22 8.32 -3.88
CA TYR A 45 3.45 7.28 -2.87
C TYR A 45 2.96 7.70 -1.49
N ASN A 46 3.25 8.94 -1.06
CA ASN A 46 2.78 9.44 0.23
C ASN A 46 1.25 9.50 0.31
N ILE A 47 0.59 9.96 -0.76
CA ILE A 47 -0.89 9.96 -0.83
C ILE A 47 -1.42 8.53 -0.75
N LEU A 48 -0.84 7.59 -1.49
CA LEU A 48 -1.20 6.18 -1.47
C LEU A 48 -1.05 5.60 -0.05
N LYS A 49 0.08 5.85 0.60
CA LYS A 49 0.38 5.37 1.96
C LYS A 49 -0.63 5.90 2.99
N ASP A 50 -0.98 7.17 2.91
CA ASP A 50 -1.99 7.78 3.78
C ASP A 50 -3.38 7.16 3.57
N GLU A 51 -3.81 6.98 2.32
CA GLU A 51 -5.10 6.32 2.02
C GLU A 51 -5.10 4.86 2.47
N ASN A 52 -3.99 4.14 2.30
CA ASN A 52 -3.84 2.77 2.79
C ASN A 52 -3.93 2.69 4.31
N ASN A 53 -3.32 3.64 5.03
CA ASN A 53 -3.40 3.71 6.49
C ASN A 53 -4.83 3.98 6.97
N LYS A 54 -5.53 4.95 6.38
CA LYS A 54 -6.95 5.21 6.68
C LYS A 54 -7.82 3.97 6.42
N LEU A 55 -7.53 3.23 5.35
CA LEU A 55 -8.25 2.00 5.04
C LEU A 55 -7.94 0.88 6.05
N LYS A 56 -6.68 0.70 6.43
CA LYS A 56 -6.24 -0.24 7.49
C LYS A 56 -6.94 0.08 8.82
N GLU A 57 -7.01 1.35 9.22
CA GLU A 57 -7.73 1.78 10.42
C GLU A 57 -9.22 1.44 10.36
N LYS A 58 -9.90 1.74 9.25
CA LYS A 58 -11.33 1.41 9.08
C LYS A 58 -11.61 -0.09 9.11
N LEU A 59 -10.69 -0.90 8.63
CA LEU A 59 -10.79 -2.36 8.64
C LEU A 59 -10.53 -2.95 10.04
N THR A 60 -9.70 -2.27 10.85
CA THR A 60 -9.35 -2.71 12.21
C THR A 60 -10.35 -2.20 13.25
N ASN A 61 -10.86 -0.97 13.11
CA ASN A 61 -11.84 -0.34 14.01
C ASN A 61 -13.29 -0.84 13.84
N LYS A 62 -13.55 -1.74 12.88
CA LYS A 62 -14.85 -2.40 12.67
C LYS A 62 -14.91 -3.82 13.24
N ASN A 63 -13.95 -4.20 14.08
CA ASN A 63 -13.91 -5.47 14.81
C ASN A 63 -14.04 -5.24 16.31
#